data_AF-A0ABD2P9D6-F1
#
_entry.id   AF-A0ABD2P9D6-F1
#
_cell.length_a   1.000
_cell.length_b   1.000
_cell.length_c   1.000
_cell.angle_alpha   90.00
_cell.angle_beta   90.00
_cell.angle_gamma   90.00
#
_symmetry.space_group_name_H-M   'P 1'
#
loop_
_entity.id
_entity.type
_entity.pdbx_description
1 polymer ?
#
loop_
_entity_poly.entity_id
_entity_poly.type
_entity_poly.pdbx_seq_one_letter_code
_entity_poly.pdbx_strand_id
1 'polypeptide(L)'
;MRGVKRKRKVCLSSDSQSTKLKQNFFNYNIKVNGKIVAVCKNTFKNFHGVTLARVLRLCKLLTARKTSKNFRGLNRSENAISGEVCSKIHRHILKYEVKNYGGQPKKYLDARLNVTLMQQPFLKEHAEVF
;
A
#
# COMPACT_ATOMS: atom_id res chain seq x y z
N MET A 1 34.25 19.08 -18.28
CA MET A 1 33.18 18.12 -18.65
C MET A 1 33.82 16.78 -18.97
N ARG A 2 33.69 15.76 -18.11
CA ARG A 2 34.32 14.44 -18.33
C ARG A 2 33.27 13.45 -18.85
N GLY A 3 33.33 13.15 -20.13
CA GLY A 3 32.46 12.18 -20.79
C GLY A 3 32.84 10.74 -20.42
N VAL A 4 31.94 10.05 -19.73
CA VAL A 4 32.09 8.63 -19.42
C VAL A 4 31.75 7.81 -20.67
N LYS A 5 32.76 7.30 -21.36
CA LYS A 5 32.60 6.39 -22.50
C LYS A 5 32.12 5.02 -22.00
N ARG A 6 30.85 4.69 -22.24
CA ARG A 6 30.30 3.35 -21.97
C ARG A 6 30.89 2.35 -22.98
N LYS A 7 31.80 1.47 -22.53
CA LYS A 7 32.24 0.30 -23.29
C LYS A 7 31.04 -0.62 -23.53
N ARG A 8 30.64 -0.81 -24.78
CA ARG A 8 29.68 -1.86 -25.17
C ARG A 8 30.41 -3.20 -25.01
N LYS A 9 29.96 -4.02 -24.08
CA LYS A 9 30.45 -5.38 -23.90
C LYS A 9 29.84 -6.24 -25.02
N VAL A 10 30.61 -6.50 -26.06
CA VAL A 10 30.32 -7.57 -27.02
C VAL A 10 30.77 -8.85 -26.36
N CYS A 11 29.85 -9.76 -26.06
CA CYS A 11 30.18 -11.12 -25.68
C CYS A 11 29.64 -12.04 -26.77
N LEU A 12 30.52 -12.46 -27.66
CA LEU A 12 30.34 -13.70 -28.40
C LEU A 12 31.27 -14.72 -27.72
N SER A 13 30.69 -15.66 -26.99
CA SER A 13 31.36 -16.88 -26.58
C SER A 13 30.30 -17.95 -26.36
N SER A 14 30.34 -18.90 -27.28
CA SER A 14 29.72 -20.22 -27.20
C SER A 14 30.34 -20.98 -26.03
N ASP A 15 29.56 -21.27 -25.00
CA ASP A 15 29.88 -22.31 -24.02
C ASP A 15 28.58 -22.92 -23.47
N SER A 16 28.55 -24.25 -23.51
CA SER A 16 27.49 -25.16 -23.12
C SER A 16 26.99 -24.89 -21.69
N GLN A 17 25.80 -24.29 -21.54
CA GLN A 17 25.14 -24.18 -20.24
C GLN A 17 23.65 -24.50 -20.38
N SER A 18 23.18 -25.38 -19.49
CA SER A 18 21.80 -25.88 -19.39
C SER A 18 20.76 -24.85 -19.81
N THR A 19 19.93 -25.23 -20.76
CA THR A 19 18.77 -24.45 -21.20
C THR A 19 17.77 -24.39 -20.05
N LYS A 20 17.97 -23.47 -19.09
CA LYS A 20 16.86 -22.99 -18.27
C LYS A 20 15.86 -22.39 -19.25
N LEU A 21 14.87 -23.21 -19.65
CA LEU A 21 13.72 -22.77 -20.41
C LEU A 21 13.23 -21.48 -19.75
N LYS A 22 13.19 -20.37 -20.50
CA LYS A 22 12.59 -19.13 -20.01
C LYS A 22 11.11 -19.44 -19.80
N GLN A 23 10.75 -19.86 -18.59
CA GLN A 23 9.49 -20.55 -18.30
C GLN A 23 8.23 -19.70 -18.53
N ASN A 24 8.34 -18.41 -18.86
CA ASN A 24 7.18 -17.56 -19.07
C ASN A 24 7.40 -16.61 -20.26
N PHE A 25 6.96 -17.02 -21.45
CA PHE A 25 6.70 -16.09 -22.55
C PHE A 25 5.30 -15.52 -22.36
N PHE A 26 5.20 -14.20 -22.26
CA PHE A 26 3.91 -13.51 -22.17
C PHE A 26 3.52 -12.98 -23.54
N ASN A 27 2.34 -13.37 -24.00
CA ASN A 27 1.71 -12.77 -25.17
C ASN A 27 1.00 -11.48 -24.74
N TYR A 28 1.29 -10.37 -25.41
CA TYR A 28 0.67 -9.08 -25.12
C TYR A 28 -0.39 -8.82 -26.18
N ASN A 29 -1.62 -8.59 -25.74
CA ASN A 29 -2.75 -8.33 -26.63
C ASN A 29 -3.39 -6.99 -26.27
N ILE A 30 -3.80 -6.23 -27.29
CA ILE A 30 -4.57 -4.99 -27.12
C ILE A 30 -5.90 -5.10 -27.85
N LYS A 31 -6.93 -4.43 -27.33
CA LYS A 31 -8.24 -4.36 -27.97
C LYS A 31 -8.35 -3.06 -28.76
N VAL A 32 -8.48 -3.16 -30.08
CA VAL A 32 -8.65 -2.02 -31.00
C VAL A 32 -9.90 -2.28 -31.84
N ASN A 33 -10.86 -1.37 -31.80
CA ASN A 33 -12.12 -1.46 -32.56
C ASN A 33 -12.83 -2.82 -32.40
N GLY A 34 -12.90 -3.32 -31.16
CA GLY A 34 -13.53 -4.60 -30.84
C GLY A 34 -12.68 -5.85 -31.11
N LYS A 35 -11.59 -5.75 -31.88
CA LYS A 35 -10.71 -6.87 -32.22
C LYS A 35 -9.51 -6.95 -31.26
N ILE A 36 -9.07 -8.16 -30.96
CA ILE A 36 -7.88 -8.43 -30.14
C ILE A 36 -6.69 -8.60 -31.08
N VAL A 37 -5.67 -7.76 -30.92
CA VAL A 37 -4.46 -7.75 -31.74
C VAL A 37 -3.25 -8.07 -30.86
N ALA A 38 -2.45 -9.06 -31.27
CA ALA A 38 -1.19 -9.37 -30.62
C ALA A 38 -0.14 -8.31 -30.96
N VAL A 39 0.58 -7.84 -29.94
CA VAL A 39 1.57 -6.77 -30.07
C VAL A 39 2.85 -7.09 -29.33
N CYS A 40 3.92 -6.36 -29.66
CA CYS A 40 5.15 -6.44 -28.89
C CYS A 40 4.99 -5.73 -27.54
N LYS A 41 5.87 -6.07 -26.59
CA LYS A 41 5.90 -5.49 -25.25
C LYS A 41 6.00 -3.96 -25.24
N ASN A 42 6.76 -3.38 -26.19
CA ASN A 42 6.99 -1.94 -26.22
C ASN A 42 5.73 -1.19 -26.70
N THR A 43 5.03 -1.73 -27.70
CA THR A 43 3.74 -1.22 -28.15
C THR A 43 2.70 -1.31 -27.05
N PHE A 44 2.59 -2.45 -26.35
CA PHE A 44 1.67 -2.60 -25.21
C PHE A 44 1.91 -1.56 -24.12
N LYS A 45 3.18 -1.34 -23.76
CA LYS A 45 3.61 -0.34 -22.77
C LYS A 45 3.18 1.07 -23.18
N ASN A 46 3.46 1.45 -24.43
CA ASN A 46 3.16 2.79 -24.95
C ASN A 46 1.64 3.01 -25.09
N PHE A 47 0.91 2.01 -25.60
CA PHE A 47 -0.54 2.06 -25.78
C PHE A 47 -1.29 2.32 -24.46
N HIS A 48 -0.87 1.64 -23.37
CA HIS A 48 -1.49 1.82 -22.06
C HIS A 48 -0.85 2.91 -21.20
N GLY A 49 0.20 3.60 -21.67
CA GLY A 49 0.89 4.63 -20.90
C GLY A 49 1.52 4.13 -19.59
N VAL A 50 1.94 2.87 -19.52
CA VAL A 50 2.47 2.25 -18.30
C VAL A 50 3.99 2.13 -18.34
N THR A 51 4.65 2.04 -17.19
CA THR A 51 6.09 1.80 -17.14
C THR A 51 6.42 0.32 -17.37
N LEU A 52 7.64 0.04 -17.85
CA LEU A 52 8.12 -1.33 -18.05
C LEU A 52 8.11 -2.15 -16.74
N ALA A 53 8.45 -1.50 -15.62
CA ALA A 53 8.41 -2.11 -14.29
C ALA A 53 6.99 -2.58 -13.92
N ARG A 54 5.97 -1.80 -14.30
CA ARG A 54 4.57 -2.17 -14.06
C ARG A 54 4.15 -3.38 -14.89
N VAL A 55 4.54 -3.45 -16.16
CA VAL A 55 4.30 -4.63 -17.02
C VAL A 55 4.96 -5.88 -16.43
N LEU A 56 6.22 -5.78 -16.01
CA LEU A 56 6.94 -6.91 -15.37
C LEU A 56 6.28 -7.36 -14.07
N ARG A 57 5.78 -6.42 -13.26
CA ARG A 57 5.03 -6.74 -12.03
C ARG A 57 3.74 -7.48 -12.35
N LEU A 58 3.00 -7.06 -13.37
CA LEU A 58 1.77 -7.75 -13.81
C LEU A 58 2.06 -9.17 -14.28
N CYS A 59 3.11 -9.36 -15.09
CA CYS A 59 3.57 -10.68 -15.50
C CYS A 59 3.85 -11.59 -14.29
N LYS A 60 4.60 -11.11 -13.29
CA LYS A 60 4.89 -11.87 -12.06
C LYS A 60 3.61 -12.23 -11.28
N LEU A 61 2.67 -11.29 -11.17
CA LEU A 61 1.40 -11.51 -10.47
C LEU A 61 0.54 -12.55 -11.20
N LEU A 62 0.49 -12.50 -12.53
CA LEU A 62 -0.21 -13.47 -13.37
C LEU A 62 0.37 -14.88 -13.21
N THR A 63 1.70 -15.04 -13.23
CA THR A 63 2.36 -16.33 -12.95
C THR A 63 1.99 -16.85 -11.56
N ALA A 64 1.89 -15.96 -10.56
CA ALA A 64 1.50 -16.31 -9.20
C ALA A 64 -0.02 -16.49 -9.01
N ARG A 65 -0.85 -16.36 -10.07
CA ARG A 65 -2.32 -16.35 -10.02
C ARG A 65 -2.89 -15.36 -9.00
N LYS A 66 -2.23 -14.22 -8.82
CA LYS A 66 -2.64 -13.15 -7.90
C LYS A 66 -3.15 -11.93 -8.67
N THR A 67 -4.16 -11.27 -8.12
CA THR A 67 -4.61 -9.96 -8.61
C THR A 67 -3.79 -8.84 -7.97
N SER A 68 -3.62 -7.72 -8.68
CA SER A 68 -2.95 -6.56 -8.11
C SER A 68 -3.86 -5.90 -7.06
N LYS A 69 -3.51 -6.02 -5.78
CA LYS A 69 -4.19 -5.30 -4.70
C LYS A 69 -3.68 -3.86 -4.62
N ASN A 70 -4.62 -2.91 -4.47
CA ASN A 70 -4.29 -1.52 -4.20
C ASN A 70 -4.17 -1.32 -2.68
N PHE A 71 -2.94 -1.04 -2.21
CA PHE A 71 -2.66 -0.80 -0.79
C PHE A 71 -2.44 0.69 -0.47
N ARG A 72 -2.73 1.59 -1.41
CA ARG A 72 -2.62 3.04 -1.16
C ARG A 72 -3.56 3.42 -0.02
N GLY A 73 -3.04 4.19 0.95
CA GLY A 73 -3.81 4.63 2.12
C GLY A 73 -4.15 3.54 3.15
N LEU A 74 -3.76 2.28 2.91
CA LEU A 74 -3.96 1.17 3.87
C LEU A 74 -2.75 0.95 4.79
N ASN A 75 -1.65 1.67 4.54
CA ASN A 75 -0.49 1.61 5.42
C ASN A 75 -0.82 2.36 6.70
N ARG A 76 -0.76 1.65 7.81
CA ARG A 76 -0.79 2.25 9.13
C ARG A 76 0.52 3.05 9.34
N SER A 77 0.40 4.26 9.85
CA SER A 77 1.56 5.08 10.23
C SER A 77 2.35 4.37 11.33
N GLU A 78 3.67 4.48 11.31
CA GLU A 78 4.54 3.94 12.37
C GLU A 78 4.18 4.53 13.74
N ASN A 79 3.77 5.80 13.77
CA ASN A 79 3.32 6.49 14.98
C ASN A 79 1.85 6.21 15.32
N ALA A 80 1.16 5.33 14.61
CA ALA A 80 -0.23 5.02 14.91
C ALA A 80 -0.32 4.14 16.15
N ILE A 81 -1.09 4.59 17.14
CA ILE A 81 -1.40 3.87 18.39
C ILE A 81 -2.15 2.56 18.10
N SER A 82 -1.95 1.51 18.89
CA SER A 82 -2.63 0.21 18.71
C SER A 82 -4.15 0.36 18.84
N GLY A 83 -4.90 -0.43 18.07
CA GLY A 83 -6.37 -0.39 18.11
C GLY A 83 -6.90 -0.78 19.49
N GLU A 84 -6.18 -1.64 20.20
CA GLU A 84 -6.49 -2.02 21.58
C GLU A 84 -6.37 -0.82 22.54
N VAL A 85 -5.28 -0.06 22.44
CA VAL A 85 -5.09 1.16 23.26
C VAL A 85 -6.14 2.21 22.93
N CYS A 86 -6.46 2.39 21.64
CA CYS A 86 -7.56 3.26 21.23
C CYS A 86 -8.91 2.84 21.85
N SER A 87 -9.17 1.53 21.92
CA SER A 87 -10.39 0.99 22.54
C SER A 87 -10.42 1.22 24.05
N LYS A 88 -9.27 1.09 24.74
CA LYS A 88 -9.13 1.41 26.17
C LYS A 88 -9.41 2.89 26.43
N ILE A 89 -8.80 3.78 25.62
CA ILE A 89 -9.03 5.23 25.69
C ILE A 89 -10.52 5.55 25.47
N HIS A 90 -11.13 4.99 24.43
CA HIS A 90 -12.54 5.23 24.13
C HIS A 90 -13.46 4.78 25.27
N ARG A 91 -13.21 3.59 25.83
CA ARG A 91 -13.97 3.08 26.98
C ARG A 91 -13.81 3.96 28.21
N HIS A 92 -12.60 4.47 28.47
CA HIS A 92 -12.34 5.40 29.57
C HIS A 92 -13.12 6.71 29.40
N ILE A 93 -13.13 7.28 28.19
CA ILE A 93 -13.88 8.50 27.90
C ILE A 93 -15.39 8.30 28.08
N LEU A 94 -15.92 7.13 27.73
CA LEU A 94 -17.34 6.81 27.90
C LEU A 94 -17.79 6.66 29.37
N LYS A 95 -16.87 6.55 30.33
CA LYS A 95 -17.22 6.53 31.77
C LYS A 95 -17.71 7.89 32.27
N TYR A 96 -17.34 8.98 31.61
CA TYR A 96 -17.69 10.33 32.04
C TYR A 96 -19.14 10.67 31.68
N GLU A 97 -19.78 11.47 32.52
CA GLU A 97 -21.12 11.96 32.27
C GLU A 97 -21.17 12.83 31.01
N VAL A 98 -22.18 12.57 30.19
CA VAL A 98 -22.40 13.25 28.93
C VAL A 98 -23.56 14.23 29.10
N LYS A 99 -23.30 15.50 28.78
CA LYS A 99 -24.30 16.57 28.77
C LYS A 99 -24.81 16.81 27.35
N ASN A 100 -26.11 17.06 27.22
CA ASN A 100 -26.76 17.43 25.96
C ASN A 100 -27.17 18.91 26.04
N TYR A 101 -26.55 19.78 25.24
CA TYR A 101 -26.76 21.23 25.28
C TYR A 101 -27.76 21.75 24.23
N GLY A 102 -28.71 20.93 23.76
CA GLY A 102 -29.73 21.36 22.79
C GLY A 102 -30.63 20.23 22.25
N GLY A 103 -31.45 20.55 21.24
CA GLY A 103 -32.45 19.63 20.64
C GLY A 103 -31.90 18.60 19.64
N GLN A 104 -30.59 18.59 19.40
CA GLN A 104 -29.92 17.56 18.59
C GLN A 104 -29.21 16.58 19.53
N PRO A 105 -29.17 15.27 19.23
CA PRO A 105 -28.55 14.26 20.08
C PRO A 105 -27.01 14.28 19.98
N LYS A 106 -26.40 15.42 20.31
CA LYS A 106 -24.94 15.56 20.40
C LYS A 106 -24.52 15.39 21.85
N LYS A 107 -23.69 14.37 22.05
CA LYS A 107 -23.11 13.98 23.32
C LYS A 107 -21.85 14.81 23.57
N TYR A 108 -21.88 15.71 24.56
CA TYR A 108 -20.71 16.49 24.96
C TYR A 108 -20.19 16.03 26.33
N LEU A 109 -18.88 16.00 26.48
CA LEU A 109 -18.26 15.90 27.80
C LEU A 109 -18.45 17.21 28.57
N ASP A 110 -18.29 17.18 29.88
CA ASP A 110 -18.40 18.38 30.71
C ASP A 110 -17.34 19.42 30.31
N ALA A 111 -17.72 20.70 30.32
CA ALA A 111 -16.84 21.81 29.94
C ALA A 111 -15.65 22.00 30.89
N ARG A 112 -15.76 21.47 32.11
CA ARG A 112 -14.69 21.48 33.13
C ARG A 112 -13.67 20.35 32.93
N LEU A 113 -13.98 19.36 32.07
CA LEU A 113 -13.14 18.19 31.87
C LEU A 113 -12.03 18.50 30.87
N ASN A 114 -10.79 18.48 31.34
CA ASN A 114 -9.59 18.69 30.52
C ASN A 114 -8.91 17.37 30.18
N VAL A 115 -8.14 17.34 29.08
CA VAL A 115 -7.40 16.14 28.66
C VAL A 115 -6.43 15.66 29.74
N THR A 116 -5.75 16.58 30.42
CA THR A 116 -4.85 16.27 31.54
C THR A 116 -5.58 15.60 32.70
N LEU A 117 -6.79 16.07 33.03
CA LEU A 117 -7.64 15.49 34.08
C LEU A 117 -8.16 14.11 33.70
N MET A 118 -8.41 13.85 32.41
CA MET A 118 -8.77 12.52 31.93
C MET A 118 -7.58 11.56 31.87
N GLN A 119 -6.39 12.08 31.58
CA GLN A 119 -5.18 11.29 31.41
C GLN A 119 -4.65 10.72 32.73
N GLN A 120 -4.65 11.51 33.81
CA GLN A 120 -4.15 11.07 35.12
C GLN A 120 -4.82 9.79 35.64
N PRO A 121 -6.17 9.67 35.70
CA PRO A 121 -6.82 8.44 36.13
C PRO A 121 -6.61 7.31 35.12
N PHE A 122 -6.53 7.61 33.82
CA PHE A 122 -6.26 6.61 32.79
C PHE A 122 -4.89 5.93 32.97
N LEU A 123 -3.84 6.71 33.26
CA LEU A 123 -2.50 6.17 33.53
C LEU A 123 -2.46 5.32 34.81
N LYS A 124 -3.28 5.65 35.82
CA LYS A 124 -3.40 4.84 37.04
C LYS A 124 -4.06 3.49 36.79
N GLU A 125 -5.11 3.46 35.96
CA GLU A 125 -5.83 2.21 35.63
C GLU A 125 -5.08 1.34 34.60
N HIS A 126 -4.24 1.95 33.76
CA HIS A 126 -3.57 1.30 32.65
C HIS A 126 -2.06 1.59 32.63
N ALA A 127 -1.40 1.38 33.77
CA ALA A 127 0.04 1.56 33.93
C ALA A 127 0.89 0.62 33.05
N GLU A 128 0.30 -0.44 32.49
CA GLU A 128 0.98 -1.41 31.61
C GLU A 128 1.11 -0.93 30.16
N VAL A 129 0.39 0.13 29.77
CA VAL A 129 0.26 0.56 28.37
C VAL A 129 1.34 1.58 27.97
N PHE A 130 2.01 2.20 28.95
CA PHE A 130 3.03 3.24 28.77
C PHE A 130 4.21 2.98 29.70
#